data_AF-E1ZUL0-F1
#
_entry.id   AF-E1ZUL0-F1
#
_cell.length_a   1.000
_cell.length_b   1.000
_cell.length_c   1.000
_cell.angle_alpha   90.00
_cell.angle_beta   90.00
_cell.angle_gamma   90.00
#
_symmetry.space_group_name_H-M   'P 1'
#
loop_
_entity.id
_entity.type
_entity.pdbx_description
1 polymer ?
#
loop_
_entity_poly.entity_id
_entity_poly.type
_entity_poly.pdbx_seq_one_letter_code
_entity_poly.pdbx_strand_id
1 'polypeptide(L)'
;MKDTQCASGICHTPSKRCAAAKPDSSRCTRNKECTTRVCGTATKRCGKVADGVKCASDQECATGYCNHGYGKNAAKWVCGKFPPGSPCRADTDCTSGTW
;
A
#
# COMPACT_ATOMS: atom_id res chain seq x y z
N MET A 1 -17.02 4.44 21.25
CA MET A 1 -16.98 3.21 20.46
C MET A 1 -15.56 3.03 19.94
N LYS A 2 -14.89 1.97 20.38
CA LYS A 2 -13.52 1.61 19.98
C LYS A 2 -13.55 0.37 19.09
N ASP A 3 -12.50 0.16 18.30
CA ASP A 3 -12.34 -1.02 17.44
C ASP A 3 -12.53 -2.35 18.22
N THR A 4 -12.09 -2.39 19.49
CA THR A 4 -12.24 -3.55 20.39
C THR A 4 -13.68 -3.89 20.74
N GLN A 5 -14.62 -2.97 20.51
CA GLN A 5 -16.05 -3.19 20.79
C GLN A 5 -16.79 -3.78 19.59
N CYS A 6 -16.10 -4.01 18.47
CA CYS A 6 -16.66 -4.61 17.27
C CYS A 6 -16.09 -6.01 17.07
N ALA A 7 -16.94 -7.00 16.76
CA ALA A 7 -16.50 -8.36 16.43
C ALA A 7 -15.55 -8.39 15.21
N SER A 8 -15.71 -7.43 14.29
CA SER A 8 -14.81 -7.24 13.15
C SER A 8 -13.46 -6.59 13.51
N GLY A 9 -13.32 -6.06 14.74
CA GLY A 9 -12.16 -5.27 15.14
C GLY A 9 -12.03 -3.94 14.41
N ILE A 10 -13.10 -3.45 13.77
CA ILE A 10 -13.12 -2.21 12.98
C ILE A 10 -14.31 -1.36 13.40
N CYS A 11 -14.01 -0.22 14.02
CA CYS A 11 -14.96 0.84 14.32
C CYS A 11 -14.81 1.96 13.30
N HIS A 12 -15.86 2.22 12.51
CA HIS A 12 -15.88 3.37 11.62
C HIS A 12 -16.17 4.62 12.44
N THR A 13 -15.11 5.34 12.83
CA THR A 13 -15.17 6.55 13.68
C THR A 13 -16.15 7.61 13.19
N PRO A 14 -16.24 7.92 11.88
CA PRO A 14 -17.21 8.90 11.37
C PRO A 14 -18.67 8.50 11.61
N SER A 15 -18.98 7.21 11.50
CA SER A 15 -20.35 6.71 11.62
C SER A 15 -20.69 6.16 12.99
N LYS A 16 -19.68 6.05 13.89
CA LYS A 16 -19.75 5.36 15.19
C LYS A 16 -20.49 4.02 15.11
N ARG A 17 -20.20 3.24 14.07
CA ARG A 17 -20.77 1.91 13.83
C ARG A 17 -19.67 0.89 13.57
N CYS A 18 -19.93 -0.35 13.92
CA CYS A 18 -19.08 -1.46 13.51
C CYS A 18 -19.13 -1.60 12.00
N ALA A 19 -17.97 -1.66 11.38
CA ALA A 19 -17.84 -1.92 9.96
C ALA A 19 -17.16 -3.26 9.75
N ALA A 20 -17.54 -3.98 8.69
CA ALA A 20 -16.77 -5.12 8.23
C ALA A 20 -15.53 -4.65 7.46
N ALA A 21 -14.56 -5.55 7.30
CA ALA A 21 -13.46 -5.34 6.38
C ALA A 21 -14.03 -5.18 4.96
N LYS A 22 -13.61 -4.14 4.26
CA LYS A 22 -14.09 -3.79 2.92
C LYS A 22 -13.29 -4.55 1.85
N PRO A 23 -13.92 -4.94 0.74
CA PRO A 23 -13.24 -5.60 -0.36
C PRO A 23 -12.28 -4.63 -1.08
N ASP A 24 -11.38 -5.20 -1.89
CA ASP A 24 -10.49 -4.44 -2.77
C ASP A 24 -11.25 -3.40 -3.60
N SER A 25 -10.59 -2.29 -3.93
CA SER A 25 -11.12 -1.06 -4.54
C SER A 25 -12.02 -0.18 -3.65
N SER A 26 -12.44 -0.65 -2.47
CA SER A 26 -13.26 0.14 -1.55
C SER A 26 -12.49 1.28 -0.90
N ARG A 27 -13.14 2.42 -0.66
CA ARG A 27 -12.49 3.55 0.04
C ARG A 27 -12.11 3.16 1.47
N CYS A 28 -10.86 3.44 1.82
CA CYS A 28 -10.29 3.16 3.12
C CYS A 28 -9.47 4.35 3.61
N THR A 29 -9.30 4.41 4.93
CA THR A 29 -8.43 5.39 5.58
C THR A 29 -7.32 4.69 6.35
N ARG A 30 -7.59 3.46 6.81
CA ARG A 30 -6.66 2.61 7.56
C ARG A 30 -6.58 1.23 6.91
N ASN A 31 -5.39 0.66 6.92
CA ASN A 31 -5.09 -0.71 6.49
C ASN A 31 -6.06 -1.74 7.07
N LYS A 32 -6.40 -1.62 8.36
CA LYS A 32 -7.33 -2.55 9.03
C LYS A 32 -8.76 -2.53 8.47
N GLU A 33 -9.16 -1.48 7.75
CA GLU A 33 -10.49 -1.41 7.11
C GLU A 33 -10.61 -2.31 5.89
N CYS A 34 -9.50 -2.85 5.37
CA CYS A 34 -9.47 -3.65 4.16
C CYS A 34 -9.32 -5.14 4.49
N THR A 35 -10.00 -6.01 3.74
CA THR A 35 -9.84 -7.47 3.84
C THR A 35 -8.38 -7.88 3.62
N THR A 36 -7.71 -7.25 2.66
CA THR A 36 -6.28 -7.44 2.36
C THR A 36 -5.34 -6.81 3.38
N ARG A 37 -5.86 -6.11 4.40
CA ARG A 37 -5.08 -5.30 5.36
C ARG A 37 -4.22 -4.22 4.70
N VAL A 38 -4.52 -3.86 3.45
CA VAL A 38 -3.75 -2.88 2.67
C VAL A 38 -4.69 -1.78 2.23
N CYS A 39 -4.41 -0.55 2.66
CA CYS A 39 -5.10 0.64 2.22
C CYS A 39 -4.13 1.53 1.46
N GLY A 40 -4.24 1.57 0.13
CA GLY A 40 -3.35 2.34 -0.73
C GLY A 40 -3.34 3.81 -0.32
N THR A 41 -2.18 4.31 0.06
CA THR A 41 -1.99 5.66 0.60
C THR A 41 -2.31 6.72 -0.44
N ALA A 42 -1.95 6.46 -1.69
CA ALA A 42 -2.20 7.34 -2.82
C ALA A 42 -3.64 7.25 -3.36
N THR A 43 -4.18 6.04 -3.45
CA THR A 43 -5.52 5.80 -4.02
C THR A 43 -6.64 5.95 -2.99
N LYS A 44 -6.30 5.90 -1.69
CA LYS A 44 -7.23 5.81 -0.55
C LYS A 44 -8.23 4.66 -0.72
N ARG A 45 -7.77 3.56 -1.32
CA ARG A 45 -8.58 2.39 -1.64
C ARG A 45 -7.92 1.10 -1.16
N CYS A 46 -8.76 0.15 -0.77
CA CYS A 46 -8.34 -1.16 -0.35
C CYS A 46 -7.71 -1.92 -1.51
N GLY A 47 -6.68 -2.69 -1.19
CA GLY A 47 -5.95 -3.48 -2.16
C GLY A 47 -4.64 -2.86 -2.58
N LYS A 48 -3.88 -3.66 -3.32
CA LYS A 48 -2.57 -3.28 -3.83
C LYS A 48 -2.71 -2.26 -4.96
N VAL A 49 -1.78 -1.32 -5.03
CA VAL A 49 -1.68 -0.33 -6.09
C VAL A 49 -0.71 -0.79 -7.18
N ALA A 50 -0.95 -0.32 -8.40
CA ALA A 50 -0.12 -0.63 -9.56
C ALA A 50 1.26 0.04 -9.46
N ASP A 51 2.21 -0.45 -10.26
CA ASP A 51 3.53 0.15 -10.36
C ASP A 51 3.47 1.60 -10.88
N GLY A 52 4.38 2.44 -10.39
CA GLY A 52 4.40 3.89 -10.63
C GLY A 52 3.46 4.70 -9.74
N VAL A 53 2.58 4.05 -8.96
CA VAL A 53 1.72 4.73 -7.99
C VAL A 53 2.50 4.97 -6.70
N LYS A 54 2.27 6.12 -6.05
CA LYS A 54 2.88 6.41 -4.74
C LYS A 54 2.51 5.34 -3.71
N CYS A 55 3.49 4.95 -2.91
CA CYS A 55 3.34 4.01 -1.83
C CYS A 55 4.02 4.54 -0.56
N ALA A 56 3.63 4.03 0.59
CA ALA A 56 4.27 4.25 1.87
C ALA A 56 4.89 2.95 2.43
N SER A 57 4.47 1.78 1.94
CA SER A 57 4.98 0.48 2.33
C SER A 57 4.88 -0.55 1.19
N ASP A 58 5.81 -1.50 1.19
CA ASP A 58 5.92 -2.60 0.22
C ASP A 58 4.62 -3.40 0.04
N GLN A 59 3.89 -3.59 1.14
CA GLN A 59 2.61 -4.31 1.15
C GLN A 59 1.53 -3.63 0.31
N GLU A 60 1.66 -2.32 0.08
CA GLU A 60 0.74 -1.59 -0.79
C GLU A 60 0.96 -1.89 -2.26
N CYS A 61 2.11 -2.41 -2.66
CA CYS A 61 2.46 -2.59 -4.06
C CYS A 61 2.02 -3.96 -4.59
N ALA A 62 1.47 -3.98 -5.80
CA ALA A 62 1.14 -5.23 -6.50
C ALA A 62 2.36 -6.15 -6.60
N THR A 63 3.52 -5.54 -6.88
CA THR A 63 4.84 -6.17 -6.94
C THR A 63 5.41 -6.54 -5.58
N GLY A 64 4.88 -5.99 -4.49
CA GLY A 64 5.42 -6.16 -3.14
C GLY A 64 6.66 -5.31 -2.86
N TYR A 65 6.95 -4.30 -3.69
CA TYR A 65 8.12 -3.44 -3.55
C TYR A 65 7.71 -1.97 -3.67
N CYS A 66 7.87 -1.23 -2.59
CA CYS A 66 7.68 0.20 -2.48
C CYS A 66 9.04 0.87 -2.43
N ASN A 67 9.48 1.34 -3.58
CA ASN A 67 10.84 1.82 -3.76
C ASN A 67 10.87 3.33 -3.96
N HIS A 68 12.01 3.93 -3.64
CA HIS A 68 12.22 5.33 -4.00
C HIS A 68 12.12 5.43 -5.52
N GLY A 69 11.40 6.42 -6.04
CA GLY A 69 11.23 6.53 -7.48
C GLY A 69 12.58 6.69 -8.15
N TYR A 70 12.61 6.38 -9.44
CA TYR A 70 13.76 6.63 -10.30
C TYR A 70 13.34 7.62 -11.40
N GLY A 71 14.32 8.27 -12.05
CA GLY A 71 14.05 9.30 -13.05
C GLY A 71 13.26 10.50 -12.50
N LYS A 72 12.19 10.92 -13.19
CA LYS A 72 11.39 12.11 -12.82
C LYS A 72 10.67 11.99 -11.46
N ASN A 73 10.65 10.79 -10.86
CA ASN A 73 10.05 10.52 -9.56
C ASN A 73 11.08 10.24 -8.46
N ALA A 74 12.37 10.58 -8.68
CA ALA A 74 13.49 10.29 -7.78
C ALA A 74 13.45 10.89 -6.37
N ALA A 75 12.34 11.50 -5.95
CA ALA A 75 12.11 12.00 -4.60
C ALA A 75 10.82 11.43 -3.97
N LYS A 76 10.20 10.41 -4.58
CA LYS A 76 8.89 9.89 -4.19
C LYS A 76 8.91 8.37 -4.13
N TRP A 77 8.45 7.80 -3.03
CA TRP A 77 8.18 6.37 -2.92
C TRP A 77 7.08 5.95 -3.88
N VAL A 78 7.36 5.01 -4.78
CA VAL A 78 6.45 4.46 -5.79
C VAL A 78 6.57 2.94 -5.87
N CYS A 79 5.47 2.28 -6.19
CA CYS A 79 5.47 0.85 -6.41
C CYS A 79 6.26 0.47 -7.65
N GLY A 80 7.10 -0.56 -7.53
CA GLY A 80 7.86 -1.10 -8.65
C GLY A 80 9.23 -1.57 -8.28
N LYS A 81 9.76 -2.44 -9.15
CA LYS A 81 11.17 -2.78 -9.19
C LYS A 81 11.96 -1.74 -9.96
N PHE A 82 13.23 -1.57 -9.61
CA PHE A 82 14.15 -0.68 -10.30
C PHE A 82 14.63 -1.29 -11.61
N PRO A 83 14.52 -0.58 -12.75
CA PRO A 83 15.08 -1.06 -13.99
C PRO A 83 16.62 -1.14 -13.90
N PRO A 84 17.28 -1.96 -14.73
CA PRO A 84 18.73 -2.05 -14.80
C PRO A 84 19.36 -0.66 -14.98
N GLY A 85 20.33 -0.31 -14.13
CA GLY A 85 21.00 1.01 -14.13
C GLY A 85 20.35 2.08 -13.26
N SER A 86 19.23 1.80 -12.59
CA SER A 86 18.72 2.65 -11.50
C SER A 86 19.34 2.27 -10.16
N PRO A 87 19.56 3.23 -9.25
CA PRO A 87 20.06 2.91 -7.91
C PRO A 87 19.02 2.06 -7.18
N CYS A 88 19.37 0.81 -6.86
CA CYS A 88 18.58 -0.05 -5.99
C CYS A 88 19.24 -0.18 -4.61
N ARG A 89 18.42 -0.47 -3.60
CA ARG A 89 18.85 -0.54 -2.19
C ARG A 89 19.17 -1.98 -1.75
N ALA A 90 18.50 -2.96 -2.34
CA ALA A 90 18.84 -4.37 -2.27
C ALA A 90 18.60 -5.05 -3.63
N ASP A 91 19.26 -6.19 -3.84
CA ASP A 91 19.11 -7.01 -5.06
C ASP A 91 17.64 -7.35 -5.36
N THR A 92 16.84 -7.55 -4.31
CA THR A 92 15.42 -7.87 -4.40
C THR A 92 14.57 -6.74 -4.96
N ASP A 93 15.04 -5.50 -4.84
CA ASP A 93 14.36 -4.30 -5.35
C ASP A 93 14.70 -4.04 -6.82
N CYS A 94 15.76 -4.68 -7.31
CA CYS A 94 16.25 -4.59 -8.68
C CYS A 94 15.48 -5.58 -9.58
N THR A 95 15.07 -5.14 -10.78
CA THR A 95 14.38 -6.03 -11.74
C THR A 95 15.33 -7.10 -12.29
N SER A 96 16.64 -6.85 -12.24
CA SER A 96 17.71 -7.79 -12.58
C SER A 96 17.97 -8.85 -11.52
N GLY A 97 17.60 -8.62 -10.25
CA GLY A 97 17.93 -9.51 -9.13
C GLY A 97 19.41 -9.54 -8.74
N THR A 98 20.25 -8.71 -9.36
CA THR A 98 21.68 -8.55 -9.09
C THR A 98 22.12 -7.12 -9.43
N TRP A 99 22.96 -6.51 -8.58
CA TRP A 99 23.62 -5.22 -8.80
C TRP A 99 24.69 -5.25 -9.89
#